data_AF-A0A2C5ZNN4-F1
#
_entry.id   AF-A0A2C5ZNN4-F1
#
_cell.length_a   1.000
_cell.length_b   1.000
_cell.length_c   1.000
_cell.angle_alpha   90.00
_cell.angle_beta   90.00
_cell.angle_gamma   90.00
#
_symmetry.space_group_name_H-M   'P 1'
#
loop_
_entity.id
_entity.type
_entity.pdbx_description
1 polymer ?
#
loop_
_entity_poly.entity_id
_entity_poly.type
_entity_poly.pdbx_seq_one_letter_code
_entity_poly.pdbx_strand_id
1 'polypeptide(L)' 'MAPPPEIAIPSTSVSDEGGSKPFTLYNITLRLPLRSYVVQKRYSEFALLHSTLVEQVGAPPPEPLPGKHWLKSTLL' A
#
# COMPACT_ATOMS: atom_id res chain seq x y z
N MET A 1 18.72 -6.36 19.88
CA MET A 1 17.57 -6.45 18.97
C MET A 1 17.53 -5.18 18.15
N ALA A 2 17.51 -5.28 16.81
CA ALA A 2 17.24 -4.11 15.98
C ALA A 2 15.79 -3.66 16.22
N PRO A 3 15.50 -2.35 16.25
CA PRO A 3 14.14 -1.88 16.44
C PRO A 3 13.22 -2.44 15.34
N PRO A 4 11.95 -2.75 15.66
CA PRO A 4 11.01 -3.25 14.67
C PRO A 4 10.83 -2.21 13.55
N PRO A 5 10.75 -2.65 12.29
CA PRO A 5 10.49 -1.74 11.17
C PRO A 5 9.10 -1.12 11.33
N GLU A 6 9.02 0.21 11.24
CA GLU A 6 7.75 0.92 11.24
C GLU A 6 7.29 1.16 9.80
N ILE A 7 6.03 0.84 9.53
CA ILE A 7 5.40 1.02 8.23
C ILE A 7 4.17 1.90 8.43
N ALA A 8 4.09 3.00 7.69
CA ALA A 8 2.95 3.89 7.70
C ALA A 8 2.57 4.33 6.28
N ILE A 9 1.29 4.64 6.08
CA ILE A 9 0.77 5.21 4.85
C ILE A 9 0.25 6.62 5.20
N PRO A 10 1.12 7.64 5.23
CA PRO A 10 0.72 8.97 5.71
C PRO A 10 -0.20 9.72 4.74
N SER A 11 -0.15 9.43 3.44
CA SER A 11 -0.94 10.16 2.45
C SER A 11 -1.22 9.34 1.19
N THR A 12 -2.23 9.81 0.44
CA THR A 12 -2.56 9.30 -0.88
C THR A 12 -2.58 10.45 -1.89
N SER A 13 -2.05 10.22 -3.07
CA SER A 13 -2.05 11.18 -4.18
C SER A 13 -2.85 10.63 -5.35
N VAL A 14 -3.54 11.48 -6.10
CA VAL A 14 -4.19 11.09 -7.35
C VAL A 14 -3.28 11.45 -8.51
N SER A 15 -2.90 10.45 -9.31
CA SER A 15 -2.12 10.67 -10.52
C SER A 15 -3.03 10.66 -11.74
N ASP A 16 -2.82 11.66 -12.60
CA ASP A 16 -3.49 11.86 -13.89
C ASP A 16 -2.47 11.94 -15.03
N GLU A 17 -1.40 11.12 -14.95
CA GLU A 17 -0.38 11.10 -15.99
C GLU A 17 -0.92 10.47 -17.28
N GLY A 18 -1.12 11.32 -18.30
CA GLY A 18 -1.24 10.89 -19.69
C GLY A 18 -2.65 10.59 -20.20
N GLY A 19 -3.69 11.25 -19.66
CA GLY A 19 -5.06 11.14 -20.20
C GLY A 19 -5.75 9.78 -20.00
N SER A 20 -5.14 8.90 -19.20
CA SER A 20 -5.75 7.65 -18.73
C SER A 20 -6.55 7.89 -17.45
N LYS A 21 -7.43 6.95 -17.10
CA LYS A 21 -8.32 7.09 -15.94
C LYS A 21 -7.51 7.38 -14.66
N PRO A 22 -7.86 8.43 -13.88
CA PRO A 22 -7.11 8.80 -12.70
C PRO A 22 -7.06 7.64 -11.69
N PHE A 23 -5.89 7.42 -11.11
CA PHE A 23 -5.66 6.36 -10.12
C PHE A 23 -5.02 6.89 -8.85
N THR A 24 -5.33 6.24 -7.74
CA THR A 24 -4.81 6.59 -6.42
C THR A 24 -3.48 5.90 -6.17
N LEU A 25 -2.46 6.69 -5.87
CA LEU A 25 -1.17 6.27 -5.34
C LEU A 25 -1.17 6.41 -3.82
N TYR A 26 -0.80 5.35 -3.14
CA TYR A 26 -0.56 5.33 -1.71
C TYR A 26 0.91 5.62 -1.47
N ASN A 27 1.19 6.66 -0.69
CA ASN A 27 2.53 6.97 -0.27
C ASN A 27 2.85 6.17 1.00
N ILE A 28 3.82 5.27 0.91
CA ILE A 28 4.22 4.36 1.98
C ILE A 28 5.57 4.82 2.51
N THR A 29 5.63 5.11 3.80
CA THR A 29 6.88 5.39 4.49
C THR A 29 7.29 4.16 5.28
N LEU A 30 8.45 3.60 4.95
CA LEU A 30 9.09 2.53 5.72
C LEU A 30 10.26 3.11 6.49
N ARG A 31 10.19 3.09 7.81
CA ARG A 31 11.29 3.48 8.69
C ARG A 31 11.98 2.22 9.17
N LEU A 32 13.13 1.91 8.58
CA LEU A 32 14.02 0.88 9.08
C LEU A 32 15.08 1.53 10.01
N PRO A 33 15.68 0.77 10.93
CA PRO A 33 16.67 1.29 11.89
C PRO A 33 17.85 2.03 11.24
N LEU A 34 18.20 1.64 10.01
CA LEU A 34 19.35 2.16 9.27
C LEU A 34 18.96 3.13 8.15
N ARG A 35 17.72 3.07 7.66
CA ARG A 35 17.29 3.85 6.49
C ARG A 35 15.78 4.00 6.43
N SER A 36 15.33 5.19 6.03
CA SER A 36 13.93 5.44 5.70
C SER A 36 13.72 5.40 4.19
N TYR A 37 12.63 4.78 3.76
CA TYR A 37 12.20 4.71 2.37
C TYR A 37 10.81 5.31 2.21
N VAL A 38 10.61 6.00 1.09
CA VAL A 38 9.31 6.54 0.68
C VAL A 38 8.99 5.91 -0.66
N VAL A 39 7.93 5.11 -0.71
CA VAL A 39 7.53 4.35 -1.90
C VAL A 39 6.09 4.69 -2.24
N GLN A 40 5.84 5.01 -3.51
CA GLN A 40 4.49 5.24 -4.00
C GLN A 40 3.99 3.99 -4.75
N LYS A 41 2.84 3.45 -4.34
CA LYS A 41 2.27 2.23 -4.92
C LYS A 41 0.78 2.36 -5.17
N ARG A 42 0.28 1.77 -6.25
CA ARG A 42 -1.17 1.70 -6.55
C ARG A 42 -1.81 0.51 -5.84
N TYR A 43 -3.12 0.57 -5.59
CA TYR A 43 -3.85 -0.53 -4.93
C TYR A 43 -3.62 -1.90 -5.58
N SER A 44 -3.55 -1.97 -6.91
CA SER A 44 -3.32 -3.24 -7.61
C SER A 44 -1.96 -3.86 -7.34
N GLU A 45 -0.94 -3.07 -6.96
CA GLU A 45 0.35 -3.62 -6.53
C GLU A 45 0.26 -4.26 -5.15
N PHE A 46 -0.57 -3.74 -4.24
CA PHE A 46 -0.83 -4.40 -2.95
C PHE A 46 -1.57 -5.72 -3.13
N ALA A 47 -2.53 -5.76 -4.07
CA ALA A 47 -3.23 -7.00 -4.40
C ALA A 47 -2.28 -8.06 -4.97
N LEU A 48 -1.40 -7.68 -5.89
CA LEU A 48 -0.36 -8.57 -6.42
C LEU A 48 0.59 -9.05 -5.31
N LEU A 49 1.08 -8.13 -4.47
CA LEU A 49 1.95 -8.48 -3.34
C LEU A 49 1.28 -9.50 -2.41
N HIS A 50 0.03 -9.25 -2.03
CA HIS A 50 -0.73 -10.15 -1.18
C HIS A 50 -0.86 -11.55 -1.80
N SER A 51 -1.22 -11.64 -3.08
CA SER A 51 -1.28 -12.93 -3.78
C SER A 51 0.08 -13.64 -3.80
N THR A 52 1.17 -12.91 -4.10
CA THR A 52 2.52 -13.52 -4.10
C THR A 52 2.95 -13.99 -2.72
N LEU A 53 2.58 -13.28 -1.65
CA LEU A 53 2.85 -13.69 -0.27
C LEU A 53 2.04 -14.92 0.12
N VAL A 54 0.76 -14.99 -0.29
CA VAL A 54 -0.08 -16.18 -0.11
C VAL A 54 0.53 -17.38 -0.82
N GLU A 55 0.99 -17.21 -2.06
CA GLU A 55 1.65 -18.26 -2.84
C GLU A 55 2.95 -18.74 -2.19
N GLN A 56 3.75 -17.83 -1.62
CA GLN A 56 5.02 -18.17 -0.97
C GLN A 56 4.85 -18.83 0.41
N VAL A 57 3.90 -18.36 1.22
CA VAL A 57 3.69 -18.84 2.58
C VAL A 57 2.72 -20.04 2.62
N GLY A 58 1.91 -20.23 1.57
CA GLY A 58 0.93 -21.32 1.47
C GLY A 58 -0.24 -21.20 2.44
N ALA A 59 -0.34 -20.08 3.16
CA ALA A 59 -1.39 -19.79 4.13
C ALA A 59 -1.97 -18.38 3.87
N PRO A 60 -3.29 -18.20 4.04
CA PRO A 60 -3.92 -16.90 3.90
C PRO A 60 -3.43 -15.94 4.99
N PRO A 61 -3.16 -14.66 4.67
CA PRO A 61 -2.80 -13.66 5.67
C PRO A 61 -3.90 -13.50 6.73
N PRO A 62 -3.52 -13.24 7.99
CA PRO A 62 -4.49 -13.11 9.09
C PRO A 62 -5.42 -11.91 8.94
N GLU A 63 -5.03 -10.92 8.13
CA GLU A 63 -5.84 -9.75 7.82
C GLU A 63 -6.08 -9.67 6.31
N PRO A 64 -7.36 -9.73 5.86
CA PRO A 64 -7.68 -9.59 4.45
C PRO A 64 -7.34 -8.17 4.00
N LEU A 65 -6.94 -8.02 2.72
CA LEU A 65 -6.81 -6.70 2.12
C LEU A 65 -8.13 -5.94 2.29
N PRO A 66 -8.10 -4.66 2.67
CA PRO A 66 -9.30 -3.84 2.69
C PRO A 66 -9.94 -3.94 1.31
N GLY A 67 -11.23 -4.30 1.26
CA GLY A 67 -11.94 -4.49 0.01
C GLY A 67 -11.73 -3.29 -0.90
N LYS A 68 -11.85 -3.49 -2.21
CA LYS A 68 -11.74 -2.41 -3.19
C LYS A 68 -12.92 -1.43 -2.99
N HIS A 69 -12.78 -0.54 -2.01
CA HIS A 69 -13.81 0.39 -1.62
C HIS A 69 -13.82 1.52 -2.63
N TRP A 70 -14.91 1.55 -3.41
CA TRP A 70 -15.33 2.68 -4.24
C TRP A 70 -15.89 3.83 -3.39
N LEU A 71 -15.93 3.67 -2.06
CA LEU A 71 -16.56 4.59 -1.12
C LEU A 71 -15.70 5.85 -0.97
N LYS A 72 -16.09 6.85 -1.76
CA LYS A 72 -15.86 8.27 -1.49
C LYS A 72 -16.35 8.58 -0.08
N SER A 73 -15.45 8.76 0.87
CA SER A 73 -15.80 9.55 2.05
C SER A 73 -14.54 10.08 2.72
N THR A 74 -14.15 11.27 2.30
CA THR A 74 -13.69 12.29 3.23
C THR A 74 -14.36 13.59 2.81
N LEU A 75 -15.65 13.72 3.11
CA LEU A 75 -16.23 15.04 3.36
C LEU A 75 -15.80 15.40 4.78
N LEU A 76 -14.84 16.30 4.89
CA LEU A 76 -14.63 17.17 6.04
C LEU A 76 -14.72 18.61 5.53
#